data_AF-A0A522XXQ8-F1
#
_entry.id   AF-A0A522XXQ8-F1
#
_cell.length_a   1.000
_cell.length_b   1.000
_cell.length_c   1.000
_cell.angle_alpha   90.00
_cell.angle_beta   90.00
_cell.angle_gamma   90.00
#
_symmetry.space_group_name_H-M   'P 1'
#
loop_
_entity.id
_entity.type
_entity.pdbx_description
1 polymer ?
#
loop_
_entity_poly.entity_id
_entity_poly.type
_entity_poly.pdbx_seq_one_letter_code
_entity_poly.pdbx_strand_id
1 'polypeptide(L)'
;MLVGHYTDLGEKIRGQVLDSSALEMFWFVDGKTAFGGRAAIIPLVSAIISHSGKAAHHTVDDGACGSECRTAKAVFLRSASLLSHSRKIKIS
;
A
#
# COMPACT_ATOMS: atom_id res chain seq x y z
N MET A 1 -6.63 -6.28 6.18
CA MET A 1 -6.71 -6.15 7.65
C MET A 1 -5.41 -5.52 8.15
N LEU A 2 -5.47 -4.51 9.03
CA LEU A 2 -4.28 -3.99 9.72
C LEU A 2 -3.87 -5.00 10.79
N VAL A 3 -2.71 -5.63 10.62
CA VAL A 3 -2.24 -6.67 11.55
C VAL A 3 -1.45 -5.99 12.67
N GLY A 4 -2.12 -5.66 13.77
CA GLY A 4 -1.47 -5.19 14.99
C GLY A 4 -1.14 -6.36 15.92
N HIS A 5 0.06 -6.39 16.49
CA HIS A 5 0.50 -7.48 17.38
C HIS A 5 -0.20 -7.51 18.75
N TYR A 6 -1.06 -6.53 19.04
CA TYR A 6 -1.71 -6.37 20.34
C TYR A 6 -2.92 -7.31 20.53
N THR A 7 -3.10 -8.26 19.61
CA THR A 7 -4.19 -9.26 19.65
C THR A 7 -3.62 -10.63 19.30
N ASP A 8 -4.17 -11.69 19.89
CA ASP A 8 -3.76 -13.08 19.63
C ASP A 8 -3.83 -13.45 18.14
N LEU A 9 -4.83 -12.90 17.43
CA LEU A 9 -4.95 -13.05 15.99
C LEU A 9 -3.76 -12.42 15.26
N GLY A 10 -3.37 -11.21 15.66
CA GLY A 10 -2.22 -10.50 15.08
C GLY A 10 -0.91 -11.23 15.33
N GLU A 11 -0.72 -11.80 16.53
CA GLU A 11 0.47 -12.60 16.85
C GLU A 11 0.55 -13.90 16.04
N LYS A 12 -0.59 -14.58 15.84
CA LYS A 12 -0.66 -15.76 14.96
C LYS A 12 -0.33 -15.43 13.51
N ILE A 13 -0.92 -14.36 12.97
CA ILE A 13 -0.65 -13.92 11.59
C ILE A 13 0.83 -13.56 11.43
N ARG A 14 1.43 -12.89 12.42
CA ARG A 14 2.87 -12.63 12.44
C ARG A 14 3.67 -13.93 12.32
N GLY A 15 3.42 -14.89 13.20
CA GLY A 15 4.20 -16.14 13.25
C GLY A 15 4.04 -17.04 12.03
N GLN A 16 2.91 -16.94 11.32
CA GLN A 16 2.59 -17.82 10.18
C GLN A 16 2.88 -17.19 8.82
N VAL A 17 2.77 -15.87 8.70
CA VAL A 17 2.77 -15.17 7.40
C VAL A 17 3.98 -14.27 7.22
N LEU A 18 4.51 -13.71 8.31
CA LEU A 18 5.58 -12.71 8.26
C LEU A 18 6.91 -13.31 8.73
N ASP A 19 8.01 -12.84 8.16
CA ASP A 19 9.37 -13.24 8.55
C ASP A 19 9.86 -12.41 9.76
N SER A 20 11.16 -12.50 10.09
CA SER A 20 11.75 -11.73 11.19
C SER A 20 11.60 -10.20 11.04
N SER A 21 11.29 -9.69 9.85
CA SER A 21 11.05 -8.25 9.61
C SER A 21 9.65 -7.78 10.00
N ALA A 22 8.82 -8.67 10.57
CA ALA A 22 7.45 -8.35 10.97
C ALA A 22 7.33 -7.16 11.95
N LEU A 23 8.35 -6.93 12.77
CA LEU A 23 8.39 -5.84 13.75
C LEU A 23 9.04 -4.56 13.21
N GLU A 24 9.71 -4.63 12.07
CA GLU A 24 10.46 -3.51 11.51
C GLU A 24 9.54 -2.52 10.76
N MET A 25 8.33 -2.93 10.38
CA MET A 25 7.40 -2.11 9.61
C MET A 25 5.95 -2.58 9.78
N PHE A 26 5.00 -1.73 9.36
CA PHE A 26 3.59 -2.12 9.28
C PHE A 26 3.37 -3.04 8.07
N TRP A 27 2.33 -3.88 8.15
CA TRP A 27 1.99 -4.84 7.09
C TRP A 27 0.52 -4.77 6.69
N PHE A 28 0.26 -4.93 5.38
CA PHE A 28 -1.06 -5.14 4.80
C PHE A 28 -1.07 -6.48 4.06
N VAL A 29 -2.04 -7.33 4.36
CA VAL A 29 -2.15 -8.67 3.78
C VAL A 29 -3.50 -8.79 3.05
N ASP A 30 -3.45 -9.16 1.78
CA ASP A 30 -4.62 -9.34 0.90
C ASP A 30 -5.00 -10.82 0.64
N GLY A 31 -4.33 -11.74 1.33
CA GLY A 31 -4.51 -13.20 1.21
C GLY A 31 -3.58 -13.88 0.20
N LYS A 32 -2.94 -13.14 -0.71
CA LYS A 32 -1.96 -13.67 -1.67
C LYS A 32 -0.55 -13.14 -1.38
N THR A 33 -0.48 -11.88 -0.97
CA THR A 33 0.77 -11.17 -0.72
C THR A 33 0.68 -10.40 0.59
N ALA A 34 1.73 -10.46 1.39
CA ALA A 34 1.96 -9.54 2.49
C ALA A 34 2.84 -8.39 2.00
N PHE A 35 2.31 -7.17 2.06
CA PHE A 35 3.00 -5.95 1.70
C PHE A 35 3.49 -5.27 2.99
N GLY A 36 4.79 -4.96 3.06
CA GLY A 36 5.43 -4.36 4.23
C GLY A 36 5.86 -2.92 3.96
N GLY A 37 5.65 -2.05 4.94
CA GLY A 37 6.02 -0.64 4.89
C GLY A 37 5.34 0.06 3.71
N ARG A 38 6.10 0.78 2.91
CA ARG A 38 5.52 1.64 1.86
C ARG A 38 4.84 0.85 0.72
N ALA A 39 5.23 -0.41 0.51
CA ALA A 39 4.56 -1.29 -0.46
C ALA A 39 3.10 -1.57 -0.10
N ALA A 40 2.71 -1.39 1.17
CA ALA A 40 1.34 -1.58 1.63
C ALA A 40 0.43 -0.37 1.43
N ILE A 41 0.97 0.83 1.15
CA ILE A 41 0.18 2.06 1.02
C ILE A 41 -0.81 1.96 -0.14
N ILE A 42 -0.35 1.56 -1.33
CA ILE A 42 -1.20 1.44 -2.52
C ILE A 42 -2.29 0.36 -2.31
N PRO A 43 -1.97 -0.89 -1.89
CA PRO A 43 -2.98 -1.89 -1.56
C PRO A 43 -3.98 -1.44 -0.51
N LEU A 44 -3.52 -0.75 0.54
CA LEU A 44 -4.38 -0.24 1.61
C LEU A 44 -5.36 0.81 1.10
N VAL A 45 -4.87 1.82 0.36
CA VAL A 45 -5.72 2.86 -0.23
C VAL A 45 -6.72 2.25 -1.21
N SER A 46 -6.26 1.33 -2.07
CA SER A 46 -7.14 0.59 -2.99
C SER A 46 -8.23 -0.18 -2.24
N ALA A 47 -7.86 -0.87 -1.16
CA ALA A 47 -8.82 -1.59 -0.33
C ALA A 47 -9.85 -0.65 0.30
N ILE A 48 -9.44 0.50 0.85
CA ILE A 48 -10.35 1.50 1.41
C ILE A 48 -11.33 2.00 0.35
N ILE A 49 -10.85 2.38 -0.84
CA ILE A 49 -11.69 2.90 -1.94
C ILE A 49 -12.65 1.81 -2.46
N SER A 50 -12.17 0.57 -2.60
CA SER A 50 -12.98 -0.55 -3.07
C SER A 50 -14.09 -0.93 -2.08
N HIS A 51 -13.84 -0.77 -0.78
CA HIS A 51 -14.77 -1.12 0.29
C HIS A 51 -15.79 -0.01 0.58
N SER A 52 -15.50 1.24 0.18
CA SER A 52 -16.42 2.39 0.30
C SER A 52 -17.56 2.40 -0.74
N GLY A 53 -17.72 1.33 -1.51
CA GLY A 53 -18.76 1.20 -2.52
C GLY A 53 -18.30 1.67 -3.89
N LYS A 54 -18.86 1.03 -4.93
CA LYS A 54 -18.72 1.31 -6.36
C LYS A 54 -18.44 2.80 -6.63
N ALA A 55 -17.18 3.20 -6.69
CA ALA A 55 -16.84 4.52 -7.20
C ALA A 55 -17.22 4.48 -8.68
N ALA A 56 -18.18 5.34 -9.06
CA ALA A 56 -18.51 5.59 -10.45
C ALA A 56 -17.21 5.68 -11.25
N HIS A 57 -17.21 5.08 -12.43
CA HIS A 57 -16.13 5.14 -13.40
C HIS A 57 -15.94 6.62 -13.79
N HIS A 58 -15.26 7.39 -12.94
CA HIS A 58 -14.82 8.72 -13.32
C HIS A 58 -13.65 8.44 -14.25
N THR A 59 -13.94 8.45 -15.54
CA THR A 59 -12.92 8.70 -16.55
C THR A 59 -12.17 9.92 -16.05
N VAL A 60 -10.92 9.71 -15.65
CA VAL A 60 -9.96 10.80 -15.50
C VAL A 60 -9.83 11.32 -16.92
N ASP A 61 -10.57 12.37 -17.21
CA ASP A 61 -10.29 13.19 -18.38
C ASP A 61 -8.86 13.69 -18.17
N ASP A 62 -7.94 13.29 -19.04
CA ASP A 62 -6.57 13.81 -19.15
C ASP A 62 -6.63 15.27 -19.66
N GLY A 63 -7.44 16.08 -18.98
CA GLY A 63 -7.61 17.49 -19.20
C GLY A 63 -6.32 18.20 -18.83
N ALA A 64 -5.45 18.33 -19.83
CA ALA A 64 -4.36 19.28 -19.97
C ALA A 64 -3.80 19.78 -18.63
N CYS A 65 -2.74 19.11 -18.16
CA CYS A 65 -1.80 19.69 -17.21
C CYS A 65 -1.24 20.97 -17.82
N GLY A 66 -1.86 22.10 -17.46
CA GLY A 66 -1.51 23.44 -17.93
C GLY A 66 -0.03 23.71 -17.68
N SER A 67 0.62 24.26 -18.70
CA SER A 67 2.04 24.45 -18.83
C SER A 67 2.62 25.51 -17.88
N GLU A 68 2.37 25.41 -16.57
CA GLU A 68 3.08 26.14 -15.50
C GLU A 68 3.11 25.37 -14.15
N CYS A 69 2.90 24.05 -14.15
CA CYS A 69 3.30 23.23 -13.00
C CYS A 69 4.69 22.64 -13.25
N ARG A 70 5.64 22.92 -12.35
CA ARG A 70 6.88 22.16 -12.12
C ARG A 70 6.57 20.67 -12.38
N THR A 71 7.00 20.16 -13.53
CA THR A 71 6.39 19.06 -14.30
C THR A 71 5.83 17.93 -13.43
N ALA A 72 4.66 17.36 -13.76
CA ALA A 72 4.13 16.18 -13.04
C ALA A 72 5.19 15.10 -12.80
N LYS A 73 6.09 14.90 -13.77
CA LYS A 73 7.28 14.05 -13.68
C LYS A 73 8.22 14.38 -12.50
N ALA A 74 8.42 15.65 -12.17
CA ALA A 74 9.21 16.10 -11.02
C ALA A 74 8.52 15.78 -9.68
N VAL A 75 7.20 15.88 -9.62
CA VAL A 75 6.41 15.45 -8.45
C VAL A 75 6.53 13.93 -8.27
N PHE A 76 6.36 13.15 -9.34
CA PHE A 76 6.56 11.69 -9.28
C PHE A 76 7.99 11.29 -8.90
N LEU A 77 9.02 11.96 -9.43
CA LEU A 77 10.41 11.69 -9.04
C LEU A 77 10.68 12.00 -7.56
N ARG A 78 10.12 13.09 -7.02
CA ARG A 78 10.23 13.43 -5.60
C ARG A 78 9.46 12.45 -4.70
N SER A 79 8.31 11.98 -5.19
CA SER A 79 7.47 11.02 -4.49
C SER A 79 8.00 9.59 -4.60
N ALA A 80 8.86 9.27 -5.57
CA ALA A 80 9.43 7.93 -5.72
C ALA A 80 10.29 7.51 -4.51
N SER A 81 10.90 8.46 -3.80
CA SER A 81 11.60 8.19 -2.54
C SER A 81 10.66 7.66 -1.45
N LEU A 82 9.36 8.00 -1.51
CA LEU A 82 8.30 7.42 -0.66
C LEU A 82 7.93 5.98 -1.07
N LEU A 83 8.65 5.36 -2.00
CA LEU A 83 8.50 3.93 -2.32
C LEU A 83 9.70 3.11 -1.82
N SER A 84 10.72 3.75 -1.24
CA SER A 84 11.84 3.06 -0.59
C SER A 84 11.44 2.46 0.77
N HIS A 85 12.23 1.51 1.27
CA HIS A 85 11.96 0.80 2.54
C HIS A 85 10.63 0.00 2.52
N SER A 86 10.54 -0.91 1.53
CA SER A 86 9.35 -1.71 1.25
C SER A 86 9.68 -3.20 1.16
N ARG A 87 8.77 -4.07 1.60
CA ARG A 87 8.85 -5.52 1.40
C ARG A 87 7.59 -6.08 0.77
N LYS A 88 7.73 -7.21 0.07
CA LYS A 88 6.62 -8.03 -0.43
C LYS A 88 6.96 -9.50 -0.17
N ILE A 89 6.09 -10.20 0.55
CA ILE A 89 6.20 -11.64 0.80
C ILE A 89 5.05 -12.31 0.09
N LYS A 90 5.35 -13.28 -0.77
CA LYS A 90 4.33 -14.07 -1.46
C LYS A 90 3.90 -15.22 -0.54
N ILE A 91 2.59 -15.36 -0.32
CA ILE A 91 2.02 -16.37 0.59
C ILE A 91 1.54 -17.60 -0.20
N SER A 92 1.27 -17.45 -1.51
CA SER A 92 0.77 -18.48 -2.44
C SER A 92 1.50 -18.46 -3.78
#